data_AF-A0A1X7DV30-F1
#
_entry.id   AF-A0A1X7DV30-F1
#
_cell.length_a   1.000
_cell.length_b   1.000
_cell.length_c   1.000
_cell.angle_alpha   90.00
_cell.angle_beta   90.00
_cell.angle_gamma   90.00
#
_symmetry.space_group_name_H-M   'P 1'
#
loop_
_entity.id
_entity.type
_entity.pdbx_description
1 polymer ?
#
loop_
_entity_poly.entity_id
_entity_poly.type
_entity_poly.pdbx_seq_one_letter_code
_entity_poly.pdbx_strand_id
1 'polypeptide(L)'
;MIENDDLQQRLFQWSEAFTASLQSQATFMDVLDEHLAVGFQTLMGAAITPGQLAVMRGAALNREDEAWRAEIAIDQHDVAEIVIESVRSRLLHAYEDYLLRHWQGRPKDLVDVSSYDKRIAQLLNAHVQQLGEFLDANTEIDVFLDLQAKWWKQQPMEVLPTSER
;
A
#
# COMPACT_ATOMS: atom_id res chain seq x y z
N MET A 1 -35.90 14.98 2.12
CA MET A 1 -35.54 15.37 3.49
C MET A 1 -35.04 14.09 4.16
N ILE A 2 -33.72 13.88 4.20
CA ILE A 2 -33.16 12.72 4.90
C ILE A 2 -33.34 13.04 6.40
N GLU A 3 -34.08 12.20 7.12
CA GLU A 3 -34.22 12.36 8.56
C GLU A 3 -32.84 12.25 9.21
N ASN A 4 -32.57 13.10 10.20
CA ASN A 4 -31.23 13.25 10.82
C ASN A 4 -30.66 11.91 11.34
N ASP A 5 -31.55 10.98 11.71
CA ASP A 5 -31.24 9.64 12.19
C ASP A 5 -30.65 8.72 11.09
N ASP A 6 -31.13 8.84 9.84
CA ASP A 6 -30.63 8.07 8.69
C ASP A 6 -29.22 8.55 8.27
N LEU A 7 -28.94 9.86 8.41
CA LEU A 7 -27.60 10.40 8.16
C LEU A 7 -26.59 9.94 9.20
N GLN A 8 -26.95 9.97 10.49
CA GLN A 8 -26.08 9.51 11.57
C GLN A 8 -25.78 8.01 11.46
N GLN A 9 -26.78 7.20 11.14
CA GLN A 9 -26.61 5.76 10.95
C GLN A 9 -25.67 5.44 9.79
N ARG A 10 -25.80 6.16 8.65
CA ARG A 10 -24.88 6.01 7.51
C ARG A 10 -23.45 6.40 7.88
N LEU A 11 -23.26 7.53 8.56
CA LEU A 11 -21.94 7.99 9.01
C LEU A 11 -21.26 6.96 9.93
N PHE A 12 -22.03 6.36 10.84
CA PHE A 12 -21.53 5.33 11.74
C PHE A 12 -21.06 4.08 11.00
N GLN A 13 -21.89 3.54 10.10
CA GLN A 13 -21.54 2.35 9.29
C GLN A 13 -20.30 2.59 8.43
N TRP A 14 -20.20 3.78 7.83
CA TRP A 14 -19.03 4.20 7.08
C TRP A 14 -17.77 4.24 7.96
N SER A 15 -17.85 4.85 9.14
CA SER A 15 -16.73 4.96 10.09
C SER A 15 -16.23 3.60 10.56
N GLU A 16 -17.13 2.68 10.92
CA GLU A 16 -16.76 1.33 11.35
C GLU A 16 -16.09 0.55 10.21
N ALA A 17 -16.70 0.53 9.03
CA ALA A 17 -16.16 -0.16 7.86
C ALA A 17 -14.78 0.37 7.46
N PHE A 18 -14.62 1.70 7.44
CA PHE A 18 -13.37 2.34 7.08
C PHE A 18 -12.28 2.07 8.12
N THR A 19 -12.60 2.18 9.41
CA THR A 19 -11.65 1.92 10.50
C THR A 19 -11.17 0.47 10.48
N ALA A 20 -12.07 -0.50 10.34
CA ALA A 20 -11.71 -1.91 10.29
C ALA A 20 -10.88 -2.26 9.04
N SER A 21 -11.23 -1.70 7.88
CA SER A 21 -10.47 -1.89 6.64
C SER A 21 -9.07 -1.28 6.74
N LEU A 22 -8.96 -0.11 7.36
CA LEU A 22 -7.67 0.55 7.61
C LEU A 22 -6.79 -0.24 8.59
N GLN A 23 -7.37 -0.80 9.65
CA GLN A 23 -6.64 -1.61 10.64
C GLN A 23 -6.13 -2.94 10.08
N SER A 24 -6.74 -3.46 9.03
CA SER A 24 -6.36 -4.73 8.38
C SER A 24 -5.53 -4.54 7.10
N GLN A 25 -5.29 -3.30 6.69
CA GLN A 25 -4.51 -2.97 5.50
C GLN A 25 -3.02 -3.21 5.75
N ALA A 26 -2.37 -3.92 4.83
CA ALA A 26 -0.92 -4.05 4.76
C ALA A 26 -0.28 -2.71 4.38
N THR A 27 0.86 -2.42 4.99
CA THR A 27 1.64 -1.23 4.65
C THR A 27 2.31 -1.41 3.28
N PHE A 28 2.84 -0.31 2.74
CA PHE A 28 3.63 -0.41 1.50
C PHE A 28 4.86 -1.30 1.68
N MET A 29 5.48 -1.23 2.85
CA MET A 29 6.66 -2.05 3.17
C MET A 29 6.31 -3.53 3.29
N ASP A 30 5.15 -3.87 3.84
CA ASP A 30 4.70 -5.26 3.92
C ASP A 30 4.52 -5.86 2.51
N VAL A 31 3.92 -5.10 1.59
CA VAL A 31 3.74 -5.53 0.19
C VAL A 31 5.09 -5.62 -0.54
N LEU A 32 6.00 -4.67 -0.31
CA LEU A 32 7.37 -4.71 -0.83
C LEU A 32 8.09 -5.98 -0.37
N ASP A 33 8.06 -6.25 0.94
CA ASP A 33 8.72 -7.40 1.55
C ASP A 33 8.17 -8.72 1.03
N GLU A 34 6.84 -8.82 0.91
CA GLU A 34 6.18 -9.99 0.34
C GLU A 34 6.66 -10.23 -1.10
N HIS A 35 6.70 -9.18 -1.92
CA HIS A 35 7.14 -9.30 -3.31
C HIS A 35 8.62 -9.72 -3.44
N LEU A 36 9.50 -9.18 -2.59
CA LEU A 36 10.91 -9.60 -2.54
C LEU A 36 11.04 -11.06 -2.12
N ALA A 37 10.36 -11.45 -1.03
CA ALA A 37 10.42 -12.81 -0.51
C ALA A 37 9.87 -13.84 -1.50
N VAL A 38 8.71 -13.57 -2.10
CA VAL A 38 8.09 -14.44 -3.12
C VAL A 38 8.95 -14.50 -4.37
N GLY A 39 9.46 -13.37 -4.85
CA GLY A 39 10.33 -13.33 -6.04
C GLY A 39 11.61 -14.15 -5.84
N PHE A 40 12.28 -13.94 -4.71
CA PHE A 40 13.50 -14.67 -4.37
C PHE A 40 13.23 -16.16 -4.19
N GLN A 41 12.20 -16.54 -3.44
CA GLN A 41 11.82 -17.94 -3.26
C GLN A 41 11.44 -18.63 -4.57
N THR A 42 10.76 -17.92 -5.47
CA THR A 42 10.34 -18.48 -6.77
C THR A 42 11.54 -18.83 -7.66
N LEU A 43 12.58 -17.99 -7.64
CA LEU A 43 13.76 -18.18 -8.49
C LEU A 43 14.83 -19.07 -7.84
N MET A 44 14.99 -19.02 -6.52
CA MET A 44 16.01 -19.78 -5.79
C MET A 44 15.50 -21.11 -5.22
N GLY A 45 14.18 -21.28 -5.06
CA GLY A 45 13.60 -22.40 -4.32
C GLY A 45 13.89 -22.37 -2.81
N ALA A 46 14.44 -21.27 -2.30
CA ALA A 46 14.86 -21.11 -0.91
C ALA A 46 14.20 -19.87 -0.28
N ALA A 47 13.90 -19.95 1.02
CA ALA A 47 13.35 -18.81 1.75
C ALA A 47 14.44 -17.74 1.93
N ILE A 48 14.03 -16.47 1.77
CA ILE A 48 14.88 -15.33 2.10
C ILE A 48 15.02 -15.20 3.62
N THR A 49 16.22 -14.88 4.11
CA THR A 49 16.41 -14.58 5.53
C THR A 49 15.98 -13.14 5.85
N PRO A 50 15.65 -12.81 7.11
CA PRO A 50 15.29 -11.44 7.48
C PRO A 50 16.38 -10.40 7.17
N GLY A 51 17.67 -10.77 7.30
CA GLY A 51 18.79 -9.89 6.97
C GLY A 51 18.89 -9.61 5.47
N GLN A 52 18.80 -10.66 4.64
CA GLN A 52 18.78 -10.52 3.18
C GLN A 52 17.57 -9.70 2.70
N LEU A 53 16.41 -9.91 3.31
CA LEU A 53 15.20 -9.16 2.99
C LEU A 53 15.39 -7.65 3.27
N ALA A 54 15.98 -7.30 4.42
CA ALA A 54 16.21 -5.91 4.78
C ALA A 54 17.15 -5.18 3.81
N VAL A 55 18.24 -5.82 3.37
CA VAL A 55 19.17 -5.20 2.40
C VAL A 55 18.63 -5.20 0.97
N MET A 56 17.89 -6.23 0.55
CA MET A 56 17.23 -6.24 -0.76
C MET A 56 16.13 -5.17 -0.83
N ARG A 57 15.43 -4.92 0.27
CA ARG A 57 14.47 -3.81 0.42
C ARG A 57 15.15 -2.45 0.29
N GLY A 58 16.28 -2.24 0.98
CA GLY A 58 17.09 -1.03 0.85
C GLY A 58 17.47 -0.77 -0.61
N ALA A 59 17.99 -1.79 -1.28
CA ALA A 59 18.32 -1.76 -2.71
C ALA A 59 17.09 -1.52 -3.61
N ALA A 60 15.94 -2.13 -3.32
CA ALA A 60 14.73 -1.92 -4.11
C ALA A 60 14.25 -0.46 -4.04
N LEU A 61 14.42 0.20 -2.89
CA LEU A 61 14.04 1.59 -2.67
C LEU A 61 15.10 2.60 -3.13
N ASN A 62 16.38 2.24 -3.05
CA ASN A 62 17.49 3.09 -3.46
C ASN A 62 18.43 2.32 -4.40
N ARG A 63 18.51 2.75 -5.65
CA ARG A 63 19.36 2.12 -6.67
C ARG A 63 20.86 2.14 -6.35
N GLU A 64 21.29 3.12 -5.56
CA GLU A 64 22.69 3.26 -5.16
C GLU A 64 23.06 2.37 -3.97
N ASP A 65 22.08 1.73 -3.32
CA ASP A 65 22.31 0.82 -2.20
C ASP A 65 22.73 -0.58 -2.69
N GLU A 66 24.02 -0.86 -2.57
CA GLU A 66 24.62 -2.17 -2.89
C GLU A 66 24.92 -3.03 -1.65
N ALA A 67 24.42 -2.68 -0.46
CA ALA A 67 24.68 -3.44 0.77
C ALA A 67 24.32 -4.92 0.65
N TRP A 68 23.32 -5.23 -0.19
CA TRP A 68 22.88 -6.59 -0.49
C TRP A 68 23.98 -7.49 -1.07
N ARG A 69 24.97 -6.94 -1.80
CA ARG A 69 26.08 -7.74 -2.38
C ARG A 69 26.96 -8.38 -1.31
N ALA A 70 27.05 -7.78 -0.12
CA ALA A 70 27.84 -8.32 1.00
C ALA A 70 27.09 -9.39 1.81
N GLU A 71 25.76 -9.27 1.91
CA GLU A 71 24.90 -10.17 2.69
C GLU A 71 24.42 -11.40 1.89
N ILE A 72 24.34 -11.28 0.57
CA ILE A 72 23.90 -12.35 -0.32
C ILE A 72 25.12 -13.08 -0.88
N ALA A 73 25.06 -14.41 -0.90
CA ALA A 73 26.14 -15.24 -1.44
C ALA A 73 26.35 -14.94 -2.93
N ILE A 74 27.60 -14.96 -3.39
CA ILE A 74 27.99 -14.53 -4.74
C ILE A 74 27.25 -15.32 -5.83
N ASP A 75 27.01 -16.62 -5.61
CA ASP A 75 26.27 -17.49 -6.53
C ASP A 75 24.78 -17.15 -6.63
N GLN A 76 24.26 -16.28 -5.77
CA GLN A 76 22.87 -15.81 -5.74
C GLN A 76 22.74 -14.36 -6.22
N HIS A 77 23.85 -13.68 -6.57
CA HIS A 77 23.83 -12.25 -6.90
C HIS A 77 22.94 -11.92 -8.09
N ASP A 78 23.04 -12.70 -9.16
CA ASP A 78 22.23 -12.48 -10.37
C ASP A 78 20.73 -12.57 -10.06
N VAL A 79 20.33 -13.54 -9.23
CA VAL A 79 18.93 -13.72 -8.86
C VAL A 79 18.45 -12.58 -7.95
N ALA A 80 19.27 -12.19 -6.98
CA ALA A 80 18.95 -11.05 -6.11
C ALA A 80 18.79 -9.76 -6.92
N GLU A 81 19.70 -9.49 -7.86
CA GLU A 81 19.65 -8.31 -8.74
C GLU A 81 18.38 -8.31 -9.60
N ILE A 82 18.04 -9.46 -10.22
CA ILE A 82 16.79 -9.61 -10.98
C ILE A 82 15.57 -9.32 -10.12
N VAL A 83 15.51 -9.86 -8.90
CA VAL A 83 14.38 -9.66 -7.99
C VAL A 83 14.27 -8.19 -7.57
N ILE A 84 15.38 -7.57 -7.17
CA ILE A 84 15.44 -6.16 -6.76
C ILE A 84 14.94 -5.25 -7.88
N GLU A 85 15.47 -5.40 -9.10
CA GLU A 85 15.07 -4.56 -10.25
C GLU A 85 13.62 -4.82 -10.69
N SER A 86 13.20 -6.09 -10.65
CA SER A 86 11.83 -6.49 -10.96
C SER A 86 10.82 -5.87 -9.99
N VAL A 87 11.15 -5.87 -8.70
CA VAL A 87 10.30 -5.29 -7.65
C VAL A 87 10.33 -3.78 -7.76
N ARG A 88 11.50 -3.14 -7.83
CA ARG A 88 11.64 -1.68 -7.97
C ARG A 88 10.79 -1.13 -9.11
N SER A 89 10.89 -1.72 -10.30
CA SER A 89 10.17 -1.25 -11.50
C SER A 89 8.64 -1.39 -11.41
N ARG A 90 8.13 -2.24 -10.52
CA ARG A 90 6.70 -2.55 -10.41
C ARG A 90 6.10 -2.19 -9.05
N LEU A 91 6.90 -1.64 -8.14
CA LEU A 91 6.56 -1.53 -6.73
C LEU A 91 5.29 -0.69 -6.50
N LEU A 92 5.24 0.50 -7.09
CA LEU A 92 4.09 1.38 -6.95
C LEU A 92 2.81 0.75 -7.52
N HIS A 93 2.93 0.10 -8.68
CA HIS A 93 1.80 -0.57 -9.33
C HIS A 93 1.32 -1.79 -8.54
N ALA A 94 2.23 -2.60 -8.00
CA ALA A 94 1.89 -3.72 -7.14
C ALA A 94 1.13 -3.28 -5.88
N TYR A 95 1.54 -2.15 -5.29
CA TYR A 95 0.86 -1.58 -4.15
C TYR A 95 -0.51 -1.01 -4.51
N GLU A 96 -0.64 -0.31 -5.63
CA GLU A 96 -1.92 0.15 -6.16
C GLU A 96 -2.89 -1.03 -6.37
N ASP A 97 -2.44 -2.09 -7.02
CA ASP A 97 -3.22 -3.32 -7.25
C ASP A 97 -3.64 -4.01 -5.94
N TYR A 98 -2.75 -4.01 -4.94
CA TYR A 98 -3.08 -4.48 -3.60
C TYR A 98 -4.20 -3.65 -2.97
N LEU A 99 -4.04 -2.32 -2.96
CA LEU A 99 -5.01 -1.41 -2.35
C LEU A 99 -6.38 -1.48 -3.03
N LEU A 100 -6.41 -1.54 -4.36
CA LEU A 100 -7.64 -1.70 -5.13
C LEU A 100 -8.37 -2.98 -4.72
N ARG A 101 -7.67 -4.12 -4.64
CA ARG A 101 -8.28 -5.38 -4.22
C ARG A 101 -8.74 -5.36 -2.76
N HIS A 102 -7.95 -4.77 -1.87
CA HIS A 102 -8.26 -4.65 -0.44
C HIS A 102 -9.54 -3.84 -0.22
N TRP A 103 -9.62 -2.65 -0.83
CA TRP A 103 -10.73 -1.72 -0.66
C TRP A 103 -11.93 -1.97 -1.59
N GLN A 104 -11.81 -2.87 -2.58
CA GLN A 104 -12.95 -3.41 -3.32
C GLN A 104 -13.86 -4.30 -2.45
N GLY A 105 -13.37 -4.79 -1.31
CA GLY A 105 -14.15 -5.55 -0.35
C GLY A 105 -15.25 -4.70 0.29
N ARG A 106 -16.45 -4.71 -0.31
CA ARG A 106 -17.58 -3.92 0.17
C ARG A 106 -18.09 -4.43 1.53
N PRO A 107 -18.36 -3.53 2.50
CA PRO A 107 -19.07 -3.91 3.71
C PRO A 107 -20.48 -4.41 3.37
N LYS A 108 -20.91 -5.52 3.97
CA LYS A 108 -22.17 -6.20 3.61
C LYS A 108 -23.41 -5.34 3.84
N ASP A 109 -23.35 -4.44 4.82
CA ASP A 109 -24.48 -3.62 5.26
C ASP A 109 -24.39 -2.17 4.74
N LEU A 110 -23.50 -1.91 3.77
CA LEU A 110 -23.30 -0.57 3.23
C LEU A 110 -24.44 -0.18 2.27
N VAL A 111 -25.22 0.84 2.65
CA VAL A 111 -26.39 1.28 1.88
C VAL A 111 -26.01 2.07 0.61
N ASP A 112 -24.97 2.91 0.65
CA ASP A 112 -24.54 3.74 -0.49
C ASP A 112 -23.20 3.27 -1.09
N VAL A 113 -23.28 2.17 -1.83
CA VAL A 113 -22.14 1.55 -2.49
C VAL A 113 -21.51 2.46 -3.55
N SER A 114 -22.31 3.25 -4.27
CA SER A 114 -21.82 4.06 -5.38
C SER A 114 -20.94 5.23 -4.92
N SER A 115 -21.31 5.87 -3.81
CA SER A 115 -20.51 6.92 -3.19
C SER A 115 -19.25 6.34 -2.56
N TYR A 116 -19.34 5.13 -1.98
CA TYR A 116 -18.19 4.40 -1.47
C TYR A 116 -17.14 4.12 -2.54
N ASP A 117 -17.52 3.46 -3.62
CA ASP A 117 -16.59 3.11 -4.69
C ASP A 117 -15.90 4.38 -5.25
N LYS A 118 -16.65 5.48 -5.44
CA LYS A 118 -16.08 6.76 -5.89
C LYS A 118 -15.11 7.37 -4.89
N ARG A 119 -15.45 7.38 -3.60
CA ARG A 119 -14.60 7.96 -2.54
C ARG A 119 -13.31 7.18 -2.39
N ILE A 120 -13.42 5.85 -2.32
CA ILE A 120 -12.26 4.96 -2.24
C ILE A 120 -11.35 5.17 -3.44
N ALA A 121 -11.89 5.18 -4.67
CA ALA A 121 -11.08 5.42 -5.86
C ALA A 121 -10.31 6.76 -5.80
N GLN A 122 -10.96 7.84 -5.33
CA GLN A 122 -10.29 9.13 -5.15
C GLN A 122 -9.18 9.09 -4.11
N LEU A 123 -9.43 8.44 -2.96
CA LEU A 123 -8.45 8.30 -1.90
C LEU A 123 -7.25 7.46 -2.36
N LEU A 124 -7.50 6.31 -2.99
CA LEU A 124 -6.45 5.44 -3.50
C LEU A 124 -5.59 6.14 -4.54
N ASN A 125 -6.20 6.83 -5.50
CA ASN A 125 -5.47 7.58 -6.53
C ASN A 125 -4.59 8.67 -5.89
N ALA A 126 -5.14 9.47 -4.99
CA ALA A 126 -4.38 10.52 -4.31
C ALA A 126 -3.23 9.96 -3.46
N HIS A 127 -3.44 8.82 -2.80
CA HIS A 127 -2.40 8.16 -2.01
C HIS A 127 -1.26 7.64 -2.90
N VAL A 128 -1.59 6.92 -3.98
CA VAL A 128 -0.61 6.35 -4.93
C VAL A 128 0.16 7.46 -5.64
N GLN A 129 -0.50 8.55 -6.03
CA GLN A 129 0.18 9.69 -6.65
C GLN A 129 1.22 10.30 -5.71
N GLN A 130 0.83 10.60 -4.46
CA GLN A 130 1.76 11.13 -3.47
C GLN A 130 2.92 10.16 -3.23
N LEU A 131 2.64 8.87 -3.16
CA LEU A 131 3.66 7.84 -3.00
C LEU A 131 4.68 7.85 -4.14
N GLY A 132 4.22 7.98 -5.38
CA GLY A 132 5.08 8.11 -6.55
C GLY A 132 5.97 9.34 -6.48
N GLU A 133 5.41 10.50 -6.15
CA GLU A 133 6.17 11.75 -5.98
C GLU A 133 7.26 11.61 -4.90
N PHE A 134 6.98 10.90 -3.80
CA PHE A 134 7.96 10.65 -2.74
C PHE A 134 9.10 9.73 -3.18
N LEU A 135 8.78 8.66 -3.90
CA LEU A 135 9.78 7.72 -4.42
C LEU A 135 10.68 8.41 -5.44
N ASP A 136 10.13 9.25 -6.30
CA ASP A 136 10.91 10.02 -7.30
C ASP A 136 11.84 11.06 -6.64
N ALA A 137 11.47 11.58 -5.47
CA ALA A 137 12.25 12.57 -4.74
C ALA A 137 13.44 11.98 -3.96
N ASN A 138 13.65 10.65 -3.96
CA ASN A 138 14.66 9.95 -3.15
C ASN A 138 14.61 10.39 -1.66
N THR A 139 13.40 10.56 -1.13
CA THR A 139 13.21 10.98 0.26
C THR A 139 13.59 9.86 1.22
N GLU A 140 14.11 10.22 2.40
CA GLU A 140 14.44 9.24 3.45
C GLU A 140 13.25 8.32 3.79
N ILE A 141 13.52 7.02 3.89
CA ILE A 141 12.49 5.98 4.12
C ILE A 141 11.72 6.22 5.42
N ASP A 142 12.36 6.73 6.47
CA ASP A 142 11.69 7.00 7.75
C ASP A 142 10.64 8.10 7.63
N VAL A 143 10.90 9.13 6.81
CA VAL A 143 9.95 10.20 6.50
C VAL A 143 8.76 9.64 5.71
N PHE A 144 9.04 8.72 4.78
CA PHE A 144 8.04 8.03 3.99
C PHE A 144 7.06 7.21 4.86
N LEU A 145 7.56 6.45 5.84
CA LEU A 145 6.71 5.62 6.72
C LEU A 145 5.81 6.46 7.63
N ASP A 146 6.33 7.57 8.16
CA ASP A 146 5.56 8.48 9.00
C ASP A 146 4.43 9.17 8.19
N LEU A 147 4.70 9.55 6.95
CA LEU A 147 3.71 10.12 6.05
C LEU A 147 2.60 9.13 5.69
N GLN A 148 2.94 7.88 5.36
CA GLN A 148 1.94 6.84 5.09
C GLN A 148 1.00 6.64 6.29
N ALA A 149 1.56 6.56 7.49
CA ALA A 149 0.78 6.38 8.72
C ALA A 149 -0.12 7.58 9.06
N LYS A 150 0.32 8.80 8.71
CA LYS A 150 -0.44 10.04 8.92
C LYS A 150 -1.51 10.27 7.86
N TRP A 151 -1.25 9.90 6.61
CA TRP A 151 -2.12 10.19 5.47
C TRP A 151 -3.53 9.66 5.69
N TRP A 152 -3.65 8.38 6.07
CA TRP A 152 -4.94 7.73 6.32
C TRP A 152 -5.69 8.29 7.54
N LYS A 153 -4.95 8.72 8.57
CA LYS A 153 -5.53 9.32 9.78
C LYS A 153 -6.08 10.74 9.54
N GLN A 154 -5.57 11.42 8.51
CA GLN A 154 -5.94 12.79 8.17
C GLN A 154 -7.07 12.85 7.14
N GLN A 155 -7.50 11.73 6.56
CA GLN A 155 -8.58 11.75 5.58
C GLN A 155 -9.93 11.96 6.28
N PRO A 156 -10.63 13.06 6.01
CA PRO A 156 -11.95 13.26 6.57
C PRO A 156 -12.92 12.23 5.97
N MET A 157 -13.62 11.55 6.87
CA MET A 157 -14.85 10.79 6.60
C MET A 157 -16.02 11.78 6.37
N GLU A 158 -15.80 12.81 5.56
CA GLU A 158 -16.87 13.74 5.22
C GLU A 158 -17.80 13.10 4.19
N VAL A 159 -19.10 13.28 4.44
CA VAL A 159 -20.19 12.81 3.58
C VAL A 159 -19.96 13.38 2.18
N LEU A 160 -19.77 12.50 1.19
CA LEU A 160 -19.87 12.93 -0.21
C LEU A 160 -21.25 13.57 -0.39
N PRO A 161 -21.35 14.75 -1.02
CA PRO A 161 -22.65 15.39 -1.22
C PRO A 161 -23.54 14.39 -1.92
N THR A 162 -24.62 13.98 -1.24
CA THR A 162 -25.68 13.16 -1.83
C THR A 162 -26.11 13.91 -3.06
N SER A 163 -25.74 13.41 -4.23
CA SER A 163 -26.12 14.02 -5.50
C SER A 163 -27.64 14.09 -5.50
N GLU A 164 -28.17 15.30 -5.36
CA GLU A 164 -29.57 15.60 -5.56
C GLU A 164 -29.99 15.05 -6.92
N ARG A 165 -30.82 14.01 -6.93
CA ARG A 165 -31.80 13.71 -7.98
C ARG A 165 -32.98 12.97 -7.38
#